data_AF-A0A067PM25-F1
#
_entry.id   AF-A0A067PM25-F1
#
_cell.length_a   1.000
_cell.length_b   1.000
_cell.length_c   1.000
_cell.angle_alpha   90.00
_cell.angle_beta   90.00
_cell.angle_gamma   90.00
#
_symmetry.space_group_name_H-M   'P 1'
#
loop_
_entity.id
_entity.type
_entity.pdbx_description
1 polymer ?
#
loop_
_entity_poly.entity_id
_entity_poly.type
_entity_poly.pdbx_seq_one_letter_code
_entity_poly.pdbx_strand_id
1 'polypeptide(L)'
;SFKSPKTAFTFGVLDHFHIDAVECKTAVLNFYSKLRRITDNAFPDRFPDRYQGLMRVSRQWQDLKSRKWFGFGHNPDVEPGKGGLALFCAACPQPGINLLEDWKEDPNQWMYRRIIVADGNFSLDHMKMKKNPGEVALTNGEGYTVESGAYETYLKAVKEVPLKSKCVNHRAISQANSNRHNLDATGVGACTCARHGCFVPHCVVDFQKGERCSILLESY
;
A
#
# COMPACT_ATOMS: atom_id res chain seq x y z
N SER A 1 25.59 -1.59 18.65
CA SER A 1 25.91 -2.88 19.29
C SER A 1 24.83 -3.20 20.32
N PHE A 2 24.06 -4.28 20.12
CA PHE A 2 23.02 -4.73 21.05
C PHE A 2 23.64 -5.64 22.12
N LYS A 3 24.07 -5.07 23.26
CA LYS A 3 24.85 -5.80 24.28
C LYS A 3 24.03 -6.74 25.21
N SER A 4 22.70 -6.62 25.23
CA SER A 4 21.81 -7.47 26.05
C SER A 4 20.37 -7.41 25.53
N PRO A 5 19.98 -8.15 24.48
CA PRO A 5 18.60 -8.19 24.02
C PRO A 5 17.67 -8.73 25.12
N LYS A 6 16.58 -8.01 25.40
CA LYS A 6 15.59 -8.38 26.44
C LYS A 6 14.36 -9.08 25.88
N THR A 7 14.20 -9.10 24.56
CA THR A 7 13.04 -9.71 23.88
C THR A 7 13.46 -10.06 22.46
N ALA A 8 13.00 -11.20 21.97
CA ALA A 8 13.14 -11.63 20.59
C ALA A 8 11.83 -12.31 20.15
N PHE A 9 11.55 -12.25 18.85
CA PHE A 9 10.48 -13.00 18.22
C PHE A 9 11.12 -13.98 17.24
N THR A 10 10.64 -15.22 17.22
CA THR A 10 11.11 -16.21 16.26
C THR A 10 10.47 -15.94 14.89
N PHE A 11 11.16 -16.27 13.80
CA PHE A 11 10.58 -16.15 12.46
C PHE A 11 9.31 -16.98 12.30
N GLY A 12 9.24 -18.16 12.94
CA GLY A 12 8.03 -18.98 12.93
C GLY A 12 6.80 -18.29 13.56
N VAL A 13 6.99 -17.51 14.63
CA VAL A 13 5.87 -16.72 15.21
C VAL A 13 5.45 -15.59 14.26
N LEU A 14 6.40 -14.96 13.57
CA LEU A 14 6.12 -13.87 12.63
C LEU A 14 5.44 -14.38 11.36
N ASP A 15 5.86 -15.53 10.83
CA ASP A 15 5.24 -16.20 9.69
C ASP A 15 3.82 -16.69 10.06
N HIS A 16 3.63 -17.30 11.23
CA HIS A 16 2.30 -17.71 11.70
C HIS A 16 1.37 -16.49 11.88
N PHE A 17 1.88 -15.41 12.51
CA PHE A 17 1.10 -14.18 12.62
C PHE A 17 0.69 -13.62 11.25
N HIS A 18 1.61 -13.64 10.27
CA HIS A 18 1.30 -13.16 8.93
C HIS A 18 0.17 -13.96 8.28
N ILE A 19 0.19 -15.28 8.36
CA ILE A 19 -0.88 -16.14 7.84
C ILE A 19 -2.21 -15.89 8.58
N ASP A 20 -2.20 -15.84 9.92
CA ASP A 20 -3.41 -15.56 10.72
C ASP A 20 -4.01 -14.17 10.42
N ALA A 21 -3.17 -13.18 10.12
CA ALA A 21 -3.59 -11.84 9.76
C ALA A 21 -4.23 -11.80 8.36
N VAL A 22 -3.66 -12.54 7.39
CA VAL A 22 -4.16 -12.57 6.00
C VAL A 22 -5.41 -13.43 5.88
N GLU A 23 -5.39 -14.65 6.39
CA GLU A 23 -6.47 -15.63 6.21
C GLU A 23 -7.63 -15.37 7.18
N CYS A 24 -7.31 -15.20 8.47
CA CYS A 24 -8.33 -15.09 9.51
C CYS A 24 -8.67 -13.65 9.90
N LYS A 25 -8.04 -12.65 9.27
CA LYS A 25 -8.17 -11.22 9.62
C LYS A 25 -7.87 -10.95 11.10
N THR A 26 -6.95 -11.72 11.66
CA THR A 26 -6.63 -11.67 13.09
C THR A 26 -5.87 -10.39 13.43
N ALA A 27 -6.46 -9.54 14.28
CA ALA A 27 -5.75 -8.39 14.84
C ALA A 27 -4.56 -8.83 15.69
N VAL A 28 -3.47 -8.04 15.71
CA VAL A 28 -2.24 -8.39 16.44
C VAL A 28 -2.50 -8.61 17.93
N LEU A 29 -3.46 -7.89 18.50
CA LEU A 29 -3.86 -8.04 19.91
C LEU A 29 -4.47 -9.42 20.17
N ASN A 30 -5.33 -9.89 19.27
CA ASN A 30 -5.97 -11.20 19.37
C ASN A 30 -4.93 -12.31 19.18
N PHE A 31 -4.02 -12.14 18.23
CA PHE A 31 -2.93 -13.09 18.04
C PHE A 31 -2.00 -13.15 19.26
N TYR A 32 -1.65 -12.01 19.86
CA TYR A 32 -0.84 -11.98 21.07
C TYR A 32 -1.57 -12.61 22.27
N SER A 33 -2.88 -12.38 22.40
CA SER A 33 -3.72 -13.04 23.40
C SER A 33 -3.79 -14.56 23.19
N LYS A 34 -3.87 -15.01 21.94
CA LYS A 34 -3.77 -16.43 21.55
C LYS A 34 -2.42 -17.02 21.97
N LEU A 35 -1.30 -16.33 21.69
CA LEU A 35 0.03 -16.77 22.12
C LEU A 35 0.14 -16.94 23.64
N ARG A 36 -0.42 -16.00 24.41
CA ARG A 36 -0.45 -16.09 25.89
C ARG A 36 -1.18 -17.34 26.36
N ARG A 37 -2.38 -17.61 25.80
CA ARG A 37 -3.19 -18.79 26.14
C ARG A 37 -2.57 -20.11 25.71
N ILE A 38 -1.88 -20.14 24.57
CA ILE A 38 -1.13 -21.33 24.13
C ILE A 38 0.03 -21.63 25.10
N THR A 39 0.66 -20.58 25.65
CA THR A 39 1.79 -20.73 26.58
C THR A 39 1.34 -21.16 27.97
N ASP A 40 0.32 -20.49 28.52
CA ASP A 40 -0.35 -20.87 29.76
C ASP A 40 -1.81 -20.41 29.68
N ASN A 41 -2.72 -21.38 29.53
CA ASN A 41 -4.15 -21.09 29.41
C ASN A 41 -4.79 -20.77 30.77
N ALA A 42 -4.19 -21.22 31.87
CA ALA A 42 -4.71 -20.97 33.22
C ALA A 42 -4.39 -19.54 33.68
N PHE A 43 -3.20 -19.03 33.34
CA PHE A 43 -2.73 -17.70 33.76
C PHE A 43 -2.11 -16.87 32.62
N PRO A 44 -2.87 -16.55 31.55
CA PRO A 44 -2.34 -15.87 30.36
C PRO A 44 -1.80 -14.45 30.65
N ASP A 45 -2.27 -13.80 31.71
CA ASP A 45 -1.87 -12.43 32.07
C ASP A 45 -0.55 -12.35 32.84
N ARG A 46 0.02 -13.50 33.25
CA ARG A 46 1.33 -13.55 33.91
C ARG A 46 2.46 -13.10 32.98
N PHE A 47 2.28 -13.20 31.66
CA PHE A 47 3.29 -12.83 30.69
C PHE A 47 3.31 -11.32 30.44
N PRO A 48 4.49 -10.67 30.43
CA PRO A 48 4.62 -9.25 30.10
C PRO A 48 3.93 -8.91 28.78
N ASP A 49 3.43 -7.68 28.63
CA ASP A 49 2.87 -7.25 27.35
C ASP A 49 3.97 -6.96 26.32
N ARG A 50 3.93 -7.66 25.18
CA ARG A 50 4.83 -7.51 24.04
C ARG A 50 4.08 -7.18 22.75
N TYR A 51 2.81 -6.80 22.85
CA TYR A 51 1.95 -6.42 21.71
C TYR A 51 2.60 -5.37 20.80
N GLN A 52 3.08 -4.26 21.37
CA GLN A 52 3.74 -3.20 20.58
C GLN A 52 5.07 -3.64 19.95
N GLY A 53 5.76 -4.59 20.58
CA GLY A 53 6.97 -5.19 20.02
C GLY A 53 6.61 -6.07 18.82
N LEU A 54 5.62 -6.94 18.98
CA LEU A 54 5.14 -7.82 17.92
C LEU A 54 4.65 -7.02 16.71
N MET A 55 3.84 -5.98 16.91
CA MET A 55 3.39 -5.09 15.82
C MET A 55 4.52 -4.42 15.04
N ARG A 56 5.62 -4.04 15.71
CA ARG A 56 6.75 -3.40 15.04
C ARG A 56 7.57 -4.41 14.27
N VAL A 57 7.91 -5.52 14.92
CA VAL A 57 8.75 -6.56 14.31
C VAL A 57 8.00 -7.28 13.18
N SER A 58 6.68 -7.44 13.26
CA SER A 58 5.89 -8.03 12.18
C SER A 58 5.91 -7.16 10.91
N ARG A 59 5.80 -5.83 11.04
CA ARG A 59 5.92 -4.91 9.90
C ARG A 59 7.31 -4.96 9.26
N GLN A 60 8.36 -4.93 10.08
CA GLN A 60 9.74 -5.07 9.59
C GLN A 60 9.97 -6.43 8.91
N TRP A 61 9.41 -7.50 9.46
CA TRP A 61 9.51 -8.84 8.87
C TRP A 61 8.83 -8.91 7.51
N GLN A 62 7.64 -8.32 7.36
CA GLN A 62 6.92 -8.27 6.09
C GLN A 62 7.70 -7.47 5.03
N ASP A 63 8.28 -6.33 5.40
CA ASP A 63 9.15 -5.55 4.52
C ASP A 63 10.38 -6.35 4.08
N LEU A 64 11.08 -6.99 5.01
CA LEU A 64 12.25 -7.85 4.70
C LEU A 64 11.87 -9.03 3.79
N LYS A 65 10.72 -9.65 4.00
CA LYS A 65 10.21 -10.74 3.14
C LYS A 65 9.89 -10.23 1.74
N SER A 66 9.26 -9.06 1.64
CA SER A 66 8.99 -8.40 0.35
C SER A 66 10.29 -8.12 -0.40
N ARG A 67 11.24 -7.41 0.23
CA ARG A 67 12.55 -7.11 -0.37
C ARG A 67 13.30 -8.37 -0.81
N LYS A 68 13.28 -9.43 0.00
CA LYS A 68 13.85 -10.73 -0.36
C LYS A 68 13.18 -11.33 -1.61
N TRP A 69 11.84 -11.31 -1.68
CA TRP A 69 11.11 -11.86 -2.83
C TRP A 69 11.38 -11.12 -4.13
N PHE A 70 11.58 -9.81 -4.07
CA PHE A 70 11.93 -9.00 -5.25
C PHE A 70 13.45 -8.95 -5.55
N GLY A 71 14.27 -9.70 -4.81
CA GLY A 71 15.71 -9.80 -5.07
C GLY A 71 16.59 -8.71 -4.44
N PHE A 72 16.01 -7.80 -3.65
CA PHE A 72 16.73 -6.71 -2.96
C PHE A 72 17.38 -7.14 -1.64
N GLY A 73 17.37 -8.42 -1.30
CA GLY A 73 17.94 -8.92 -0.04
C GLY A 73 19.45 -9.12 -0.04
N HIS A 74 20.11 -9.13 -1.21
CA HIS A 74 21.51 -9.54 -1.35
C HIS A 74 22.49 -8.40 -1.66
N ASN A 75 22.00 -7.28 -2.18
CA ASN A 75 22.83 -6.12 -2.53
C ASN A 75 22.35 -4.88 -1.78
N PRO A 76 23.06 -4.43 -0.72
CA PRO A 76 22.66 -3.28 0.07
C PRO A 76 22.77 -1.95 -0.68
N ASP A 77 23.48 -1.92 -1.82
CA ASP A 77 23.66 -0.71 -2.62
C ASP A 77 22.53 -0.50 -3.65
N VAL A 78 21.64 -1.50 -3.80
CA VAL A 78 20.54 -1.47 -4.77
C VAL A 78 19.22 -1.42 -4.01
N GLU A 79 18.59 -0.26 -4.02
CA GLU A 79 17.25 -0.06 -3.48
C GLU A 79 16.18 -0.23 -4.59
N PRO A 80 14.97 -0.67 -4.23
CA PRO A 80 13.88 -0.75 -5.18
C PRO A 80 13.49 0.64 -5.68
N GLY A 81 13.34 0.77 -7.00
CA GLY A 81 12.81 1.99 -7.60
C GLY A 81 11.30 2.13 -7.42
N LYS A 82 10.71 3.15 -8.04
CA LYS A 82 9.25 3.36 -8.10
C LYS A 82 8.54 2.08 -8.56
N GLY A 83 7.63 1.56 -7.74
CA GLY A 83 6.89 0.33 -8.05
C GLY A 83 7.73 -0.95 -8.09
N GLY A 84 9.01 -0.92 -7.72
CA GLY A 84 9.93 -2.07 -7.80
C GLY A 84 9.62 -3.23 -6.84
N LEU A 85 8.78 -3.00 -5.82
CA LEU A 85 8.24 -3.98 -4.87
C LEU A 85 6.77 -4.32 -5.16
N ALA A 86 6.27 -4.01 -6.35
CA ALA A 86 4.91 -4.33 -6.77
C ALA A 86 4.89 -5.28 -7.96
N LEU A 87 4.00 -6.27 -7.91
CA LEU A 87 3.74 -7.14 -9.04
C LEU A 87 2.68 -6.50 -9.94
N PHE A 88 2.97 -6.38 -11.24
CA PHE A 88 1.96 -6.06 -12.22
C PHE A 88 1.29 -7.34 -12.77
N CYS A 89 0.27 -7.16 -13.60
CA CYS A 89 -0.47 -8.25 -14.20
C CYS A 89 0.40 -9.09 -15.14
N ALA A 90 0.72 -10.33 -14.75
CA ALA A 90 1.51 -11.26 -15.56
C ALA A 90 0.89 -11.57 -16.93
N ALA A 91 -0.44 -11.54 -17.03
CA ALA A 91 -1.18 -11.79 -18.27
C ALA A 91 -1.36 -10.53 -19.14
N CYS A 92 -1.06 -9.33 -18.63
CA CYS A 92 -1.10 -8.14 -19.46
C CYS A 92 0.15 -8.06 -20.35
N PRO A 93 0.01 -7.53 -21.57
CA PRO A 93 1.14 -7.19 -22.44
C PRO A 93 2.12 -6.24 -21.74
N GLN A 94 3.39 -6.65 -21.64
CA GLN A 94 4.47 -5.93 -20.98
C GLN A 94 5.70 -5.90 -21.91
N PRO A 95 5.96 -4.77 -22.59
CA PRO A 95 7.14 -4.60 -23.44
C PRO A 95 8.43 -4.92 -22.68
N GLY A 96 9.33 -5.72 -23.29
CA GLY A 96 10.60 -6.12 -22.68
C GLY A 96 10.50 -7.21 -21.60
N ILE A 97 9.29 -7.69 -21.27
CA ILE A 97 9.07 -8.76 -20.29
C ILE A 97 8.44 -9.99 -20.95
N ASN A 98 7.25 -9.82 -21.55
CA ASN A 98 6.47 -10.93 -22.11
C ASN A 98 5.95 -10.66 -23.53
N LEU A 99 6.46 -9.62 -24.19
CA LEU A 99 6.23 -9.33 -25.61
C LEU A 99 7.52 -9.57 -26.39
N LEU A 100 7.37 -10.08 -27.62
CA LEU A 100 8.46 -10.18 -28.60
C LEU A 100 8.98 -8.78 -28.95
N GLU A 101 10.26 -8.64 -29.34
CA GLU A 101 10.86 -7.32 -29.61
C GLU A 101 10.17 -6.56 -30.75
N ASP A 102 9.70 -7.30 -31.76
CA ASP A 102 9.01 -6.83 -32.96
C ASP A 102 7.48 -6.71 -32.79
N TRP A 103 6.95 -6.78 -31.57
CA TRP A 103 5.50 -6.72 -31.31
C TRP A 103 4.78 -5.49 -31.90
N LYS A 104 5.52 -4.40 -32.16
CA LYS A 104 5.01 -3.18 -32.80
C LYS A 104 4.82 -3.30 -34.31
N GLU A 105 5.53 -4.24 -34.94
CA GLU A 105 5.46 -4.51 -36.38
C GLU A 105 4.41 -5.59 -36.70
N ASP A 106 3.92 -6.30 -35.68
CA ASP A 106 2.83 -7.27 -35.80
C ASP A 106 1.55 -6.62 -36.36
N PRO A 107 0.99 -7.13 -37.49
CA PRO A 107 -0.30 -6.67 -38.02
C PRO A 107 -1.44 -6.69 -36.99
N ASN A 108 -1.34 -7.55 -35.96
CA ASN A 108 -2.28 -7.70 -34.86
C ASN A 108 -1.87 -6.94 -33.58
N GLN A 109 -1.06 -5.88 -33.69
CA GLN A 109 -0.60 -5.07 -32.54
C GLN A 109 -1.71 -4.63 -31.56
N TRP A 110 -2.95 -4.51 -32.04
CA TRP A 110 -4.13 -4.18 -31.24
C TRP A 110 -4.40 -5.20 -30.12
N MET A 111 -3.97 -6.46 -30.28
CA MET A 111 -4.08 -7.51 -29.26
C MET A 111 -3.24 -7.21 -28.02
N TYR A 112 -2.10 -6.52 -28.20
CA TYR A 112 -1.16 -6.14 -27.13
C TYR A 112 -1.59 -4.86 -26.38
N ARG A 113 -2.77 -4.32 -26.67
CA ARG A 113 -3.28 -3.14 -25.98
C ARG A 113 -3.65 -3.45 -24.53
N ARG A 114 -3.03 -2.71 -23.60
CA ARG A 114 -3.45 -2.64 -22.20
C ARG A 114 -4.69 -1.76 -22.06
N ILE A 115 -5.65 -2.22 -21.27
CA ILE A 115 -6.81 -1.45 -20.85
C ILE A 115 -6.66 -1.22 -19.35
N ILE A 116 -6.51 0.03 -18.96
CA ILE A 116 -6.39 0.45 -17.56
C ILE A 116 -7.69 1.15 -17.17
N VAL A 117 -8.21 0.79 -16.02
CA VAL A 117 -9.35 1.46 -15.39
C VAL A 117 -8.87 2.14 -14.12
N ALA A 118 -9.40 3.32 -13.84
CA ALA A 118 -9.17 4.02 -12.60
C ALA A 118 -10.46 3.98 -11.78
N ASP A 119 -10.34 3.70 -10.49
CA ASP A 119 -11.44 3.71 -9.54
C ASP A 119 -10.99 4.33 -8.20
N GLY A 120 -11.95 4.78 -7.40
CA GLY A 120 -11.72 5.47 -6.15
C GLY A 120 -12.57 4.95 -5.00
N ASN A 121 -11.94 4.70 -3.85
CA ASN A 121 -12.63 4.48 -2.59
C ASN A 121 -12.64 5.76 -1.76
N PHE A 122 -13.81 6.39 -1.65
CA PHE A 122 -14.02 7.68 -0.94
C PHE A 122 -14.39 7.52 0.53
N SER A 123 -14.21 6.32 1.09
CA SER A 123 -14.49 6.04 2.51
C SER A 123 -13.28 5.44 3.23
N LEU A 124 -12.12 5.36 2.55
CA LEU A 124 -10.87 4.94 3.16
C LEU A 124 -10.18 6.14 3.82
N ASP A 125 -10.76 6.58 4.94
CA ASP A 125 -10.27 7.72 5.70
C ASP A 125 -8.94 7.37 6.41
N HIS A 126 -7.90 8.17 6.17
CA HIS A 126 -6.64 8.10 6.90
C HIS A 126 -6.52 9.28 7.86
N MET A 127 -6.33 8.99 9.15
CA MET A 127 -6.17 10.03 10.17
C MET A 127 -4.75 10.61 10.14
N LYS A 128 -4.64 11.91 10.44
CA LYS A 128 -3.33 12.53 10.64
C LYS A 128 -2.61 11.84 11.79
N MET A 129 -1.45 11.27 11.48
CA MET A 129 -0.60 10.67 12.50
C MET A 129 -0.01 11.76 13.39
N LYS A 130 0.09 11.47 14.70
CA LYS A 130 0.80 12.36 15.62
C LYS A 130 2.28 12.35 15.23
N LYS A 131 2.76 13.47 14.66
CA LYS A 131 4.16 13.60 14.23
C LYS A 131 5.11 13.16 15.34
N ASN A 132 5.75 12.02 15.14
CA ASN A 132 6.78 11.49 16.01
C ASN A 132 8.11 11.56 15.26
N PRO A 133 9.13 12.30 15.75
CA PRO A 133 10.41 12.44 15.06
C PRO A 133 11.13 11.11 14.77
N GLY A 134 10.78 10.03 15.48
CA GLY A 134 11.36 8.69 15.27
C GLY A 134 10.55 7.78 14.36
N GLU A 135 9.47 8.25 13.73
CA GLU A 135 8.67 7.46 12.79
C GLU A 135 9.27 7.49 11.39
N VAL A 136 9.45 6.31 10.81
CA VAL A 136 10.09 6.11 9.51
C VAL A 136 9.21 5.21 8.66
N ALA A 137 8.93 5.63 7.43
CA ALA A 137 8.28 4.79 6.44
C ALA A 137 9.25 3.68 6.00
N LEU A 138 8.79 2.42 6.00
CA LEU A 138 9.60 1.30 5.51
C LEU A 138 9.70 1.29 3.98
N THR A 139 8.66 1.81 3.33
CA THR A 139 8.53 2.00 1.89
C THR A 139 7.78 3.32 1.63
N ASN A 140 8.21 4.09 0.66
CA ASN A 140 7.58 5.30 0.16
C ASN A 140 7.66 5.35 -1.38
N GLY A 141 6.69 4.74 -2.06
CA GLY A 141 6.63 4.74 -3.53
C GLY A 141 7.16 3.48 -4.21
N GLU A 142 7.82 2.57 -3.49
CA GLU A 142 8.38 1.36 -4.10
C GLU A 142 7.31 0.28 -4.35
N GLY A 143 6.12 0.41 -3.77
CA GLY A 143 5.00 -0.51 -3.96
C GLY A 143 3.94 0.02 -4.94
N TYR A 144 2.67 -0.25 -4.63
CA TYR A 144 1.53 0.22 -5.44
C TYR A 144 1.23 1.71 -5.25
N THR A 145 1.49 2.26 -4.07
CA THR A 145 1.27 3.69 -3.76
C THR A 145 2.36 4.55 -4.37
N VAL A 146 1.98 5.75 -4.82
CA VAL A 146 2.94 6.78 -5.27
C VAL A 146 3.79 7.29 -4.12
N GLU A 147 4.94 7.86 -4.44
CA GLU A 147 5.80 8.51 -3.45
C GLU A 147 5.13 9.79 -2.91
N SER A 148 5.04 9.93 -1.59
CA SER A 148 4.33 11.05 -0.94
C SER A 148 4.89 12.41 -1.34
N GLY A 149 6.22 12.59 -1.35
CA GLY A 149 6.85 13.89 -1.64
C GLY A 149 6.66 14.35 -3.09
N ALA A 150 6.83 13.42 -4.04
CA ALA A 150 6.57 13.67 -5.46
C ALA A 150 5.08 13.99 -5.69
N TYR A 151 4.18 13.26 -5.03
CA TYR A 151 2.74 13.48 -5.16
C TYR A 151 2.30 14.83 -4.57
N GLU A 152 2.80 15.21 -3.39
CA GLU A 152 2.55 16.55 -2.82
C GLU A 152 3.01 17.68 -3.75
N THR A 153 4.15 17.48 -4.43
CA THR A 153 4.70 18.45 -5.37
C THR A 153 3.79 18.58 -6.60
N TYR A 154 3.32 17.46 -7.13
CA TYR A 154 2.34 17.41 -8.20
C TYR A 154 1.02 18.10 -7.81
N LEU A 155 0.48 17.82 -6.62
CA LEU A 155 -0.75 18.45 -6.12
C LEU A 155 -0.64 19.97 -6.01
N LYS A 156 0.54 20.51 -5.68
CA LYS A 156 0.78 21.97 -5.64
C LYS A 156 0.84 22.60 -7.04
N ALA A 157 1.26 21.83 -8.04
CA ALA A 157 1.41 22.31 -9.42
C ALA A 157 0.10 22.25 -10.22
N VAL A 158 -0.77 21.30 -9.92
CA VAL A 158 -2.05 21.11 -10.63
C VAL A 158 -3.05 22.20 -10.21
N LYS A 159 -3.57 22.92 -11.20
CA LYS A 159 -4.70 23.84 -11.01
C LYS A 159 -6.01 23.07 -11.04
N GLU A 160 -6.65 22.90 -9.90
CA GLU A 160 -7.99 22.31 -9.82
C GLU A 160 -9.03 23.23 -10.47
N VAL A 161 -9.85 22.69 -11.38
CA VAL A 161 -11.06 23.35 -11.88
C VAL A 161 -12.25 22.82 -11.09
N PRO A 162 -12.88 23.64 -10.22
CA PRO A 162 -14.03 23.18 -9.45
C PRO A 162 -15.21 22.89 -10.40
N LEU A 163 -15.57 21.61 -10.51
CA LEU A 163 -16.77 21.19 -11.23
C LEU A 163 -18.00 21.57 -10.38
N LYS A 164 -18.69 22.65 -10.77
CA LYS A 164 -19.99 22.98 -10.19
C LYS A 164 -21.03 22.00 -10.74
N SER A 165 -21.63 21.19 -9.86
CA SER A 165 -22.76 20.34 -10.23
C SER A 165 -23.92 21.23 -10.70
N LYS A 166 -24.41 21.01 -11.92
CA LYS A 166 -25.63 21.67 -12.44
C LYS A 166 -26.92 21.05 -11.89
N CYS A 167 -26.82 19.96 -11.13
CA CYS A 167 -27.95 19.25 -10.56
C CYS A 167 -28.44 19.93 -9.26
N VAL A 168 -29.74 20.17 -9.16
CA VAL A 168 -30.40 20.67 -7.95
C VAL A 168 -30.39 19.55 -6.89
N ASN A 169 -29.79 19.81 -5.73
CA ASN A 169 -29.79 18.91 -4.55
C ASN A 169 -28.98 17.60 -4.63
N HIS A 170 -27.80 17.61 -5.26
CA HIS A 170 -26.90 16.45 -5.17
C HIS A 170 -26.11 16.39 -3.84
N ARG A 171 -26.81 16.12 -2.73
CA ARG A 171 -26.25 16.08 -1.36
C ARG A 171 -25.04 15.15 -1.19
N ALA A 172 -24.97 14.06 -1.97
CA ALA A 172 -23.87 13.11 -1.93
C ALA A 172 -22.52 13.75 -2.33
N ILE A 173 -22.52 14.58 -3.38
CA ILE A 173 -21.30 15.24 -3.89
C ILE A 173 -20.88 16.38 -2.95
N SER A 174 -21.83 17.12 -2.40
CA SER A 174 -21.53 18.23 -1.48
C SER A 174 -21.03 17.75 -0.10
N GLN A 175 -21.47 16.59 0.38
CA GLN A 175 -20.93 15.98 1.60
C GLN A 175 -19.56 15.32 1.37
N ALA A 176 -19.36 14.61 0.26
CA ALA A 176 -18.07 13.99 -0.07
C ALA A 176 -16.93 15.03 -0.19
N ASN A 177 -17.25 16.24 -0.66
CA ASN A 177 -16.29 17.34 -0.81
C ASN A 177 -16.08 18.20 0.45
N SER A 178 -16.68 17.82 1.59
CA SER A 178 -16.53 18.55 2.85
C SER A 178 -15.15 18.33 3.47
N ASN A 179 -14.53 19.40 3.96
CA ASN A 179 -13.19 19.34 4.55
C ASN A 179 -13.26 18.71 5.96
N ARG A 180 -12.50 17.64 6.19
CA ARG A 180 -12.43 16.97 7.50
C ARG A 180 -11.07 17.26 8.16
N HIS A 181 -11.06 18.13 9.17
CA HIS A 181 -9.82 18.69 9.73
C HIS A 181 -8.81 17.66 10.28
N ASN A 182 -9.28 16.50 10.73
CA ASN A 182 -8.47 15.46 11.38
C ASN A 182 -7.94 14.39 10.41
N LEU A 183 -8.32 14.44 9.13
CA LEU A 183 -7.90 13.47 8.12
C LEU A 183 -6.75 14.01 7.29
N ASP A 184 -5.86 13.10 6.92
CA ASP A 184 -4.75 13.32 5.98
C ASP A 184 -5.11 12.83 4.57
N ALA A 185 -5.94 11.79 4.49
CA ALA A 185 -6.60 11.36 3.26
C ALA A 185 -8.07 11.04 3.56
N THR A 186 -8.96 11.36 2.61
CA THR A 186 -10.39 11.06 2.66
C THR A 186 -10.77 9.83 1.83
N GLY A 187 -9.78 9.17 1.24
CA GLY A 187 -9.98 8.09 0.31
C GLY A 187 -8.71 7.79 -0.48
N VAL A 188 -8.82 6.84 -1.39
CA VAL A 188 -7.71 6.41 -2.25
C VAL A 188 -8.21 6.17 -3.67
N GLY A 189 -7.43 6.59 -4.66
CA GLY A 189 -7.61 6.27 -6.07
C GLY A 189 -6.60 5.23 -6.50
N ALA A 190 -7.00 4.32 -7.38
CA ALA A 190 -6.10 3.30 -7.90
C ALA A 190 -6.37 3.04 -9.37
N CYS A 191 -5.32 2.73 -10.11
CA CYS A 191 -5.42 2.19 -11.46
C CYS A 191 -5.24 0.67 -11.43
N THR A 192 -6.11 -0.05 -12.14
CA THR A 192 -6.01 -1.50 -12.29
C THR A 192 -6.12 -1.89 -13.76
N CYS A 193 -5.60 -3.07 -14.12
CA CYS A 193 -5.85 -3.60 -15.44
C CYS A 193 -7.31 -4.07 -15.55
N ALA A 194 -8.03 -3.60 -16.57
CA ALA A 194 -9.46 -3.86 -16.71
C ALA A 194 -9.78 -5.35 -16.93
N ARG A 195 -8.83 -6.11 -17.48
CA ARG A 195 -9.03 -7.53 -17.82
C ARG A 195 -8.89 -8.46 -16.61
N HIS A 196 -7.98 -8.16 -15.68
CA HIS A 196 -7.61 -9.08 -14.61
C HIS A 196 -7.67 -8.45 -13.21
N GLY A 197 -7.99 -7.16 -13.09
CA GLY A 197 -8.13 -6.46 -11.81
C GLY A 197 -6.82 -6.26 -11.04
N CYS A 198 -5.66 -6.50 -11.66
CA CYS A 198 -4.38 -6.30 -10.98
C CYS A 198 -4.07 -4.80 -10.88
N PHE A 199 -3.65 -4.35 -9.71
CA PHE A 199 -3.20 -2.99 -9.49
C PHE A 199 -1.97 -2.66 -10.36
N VAL A 200 -1.98 -1.46 -10.94
CA VAL A 200 -0.82 -0.90 -11.60
C VAL A 200 0.17 -0.44 -10.51
N PRO A 201 1.44 -0.86 -10.55
CA PRO A 201 2.48 -0.35 -9.66
C PRO A 201 2.55 1.17 -9.64
N HIS A 202 2.89 1.75 -8.47
CA HIS A 202 3.08 3.20 -8.30
C HIS A 202 1.95 4.07 -8.91
N CYS A 203 0.69 3.65 -8.75
CA CYS A 203 -0.50 4.31 -9.31
C CYS A 203 -1.66 4.39 -8.33
N VAL A 204 -1.41 4.07 -7.05
CA VAL A 204 -2.36 4.28 -5.96
C VAL A 204 -2.06 5.63 -5.31
N VAL A 205 -3.06 6.49 -5.21
CA VAL A 205 -2.93 7.90 -4.77
C VAL A 205 -3.93 8.23 -3.68
N ASP A 206 -3.55 9.08 -2.74
CA ASP A 206 -4.42 9.53 -1.66
C ASP A 206 -5.32 10.69 -2.11
N PHE A 207 -6.62 10.59 -1.83
CA PHE A 207 -7.55 11.70 -2.05
C PHE A 207 -7.51 12.67 -0.88
N GLN A 208 -7.35 13.95 -1.19
CA GLN A 208 -7.31 15.01 -0.19
C GLN A 208 -8.73 15.47 0.22
N LYS A 209 -9.70 15.43 -0.71
CA LYS A 209 -11.11 15.80 -0.45
C LYS A 209 -12.07 15.10 -1.42
N GLY A 210 -12.74 14.03 -1.01
CA GLY A 210 -13.81 13.39 -1.80
C GLY A 210 -13.36 12.99 -3.21
N GLU A 211 -14.18 13.29 -4.24
CA GLU A 211 -13.89 13.02 -5.65
C GLU A 211 -12.78 13.91 -6.26
N ARG A 212 -12.06 14.70 -5.46
CA ARG A 212 -10.89 15.43 -5.94
C ARG A 212 -9.77 14.46 -6.21
N CYS A 213 -9.65 14.08 -7.48
CA CYS A 213 -8.66 13.16 -7.97
C CYS A 213 -7.79 13.87 -9.01
N SER A 214 -6.48 13.95 -8.75
CA SER A 214 -5.48 14.20 -9.78
C SER A 214 -4.69 12.89 -9.95
N ILE A 215 -4.94 12.18 -11.06
CA ILE A 215 -4.29 10.91 -11.36
C ILE A 215 -2.99 11.22 -12.10
N LEU A 216 -1.86 10.84 -11.50
CA LEU A 216 -0.58 10.82 -12.20
C LEU A 216 -0.46 9.47 -12.93
N LEU A 217 -0.72 9.46 -14.23
CA LEU A 217 -0.34 8.35 -15.09
C LEU A 217 1.01 8.69 -15.71
N GLU A 218 2.10 8.24 -15.10
CA GLU A 218 3.37 8.14 -15.84
C GLU A 218 3.18 7.07 -16.91
N SER A 219 3.59 7.38 -18.15
CA SER A 219 3.40 6.50 -19.30
C SER A 219 4.16 5.18 -19.09
N TYR A 220 3.42 4.11 -18.79
CA TYR A 220 3.89 2.72 -18.73
C TYR A 220 3.78 2.00 -20.06
#